data_AF-A0A969EDD1-F1
#
_entry.id   AF-A0A969EDD1-F1
#
_cell.length_a   1.000
_cell.length_b   1.000
_cell.length_c   1.000
_cell.angle_alpha   90.00
_cell.angle_beta   90.00
_cell.angle_gamma   90.00
#
_symmetry.space_group_name_H-M   'P 1'
#
loop_
_entity.id
_entity.type
_entity.pdbx_description
1 polymer ?
#
loop_
_entity_poly.entity_id
_entity_poly.type
_entity_poly.pdbx_seq_one_letter_code
_entity_poly.pdbx_strand_id
1 'polypeptide(L)' 'MTAKKTESGKAGARKSGAKIRVTLVKSVASCREQHRATVRGLGLRRIRDTVELEDSPAVRGMINSVSFLVRCES' A
#
# COMPACT_ATOMS: atom_id res chain seq x y z
N MET A 1 8.63 32.19 -22.05
CA MET A 1 8.53 30.75 -22.37
C MET A 1 7.48 30.12 -21.48
N THR A 2 6.71 29.24 -22.09
CA THR A 2 5.29 29.01 -21.86
C THR A 2 4.97 28.27 -20.56
N ALA A 3 3.89 28.71 -19.92
CA ALA A 3 3.19 28.01 -18.86
C ALA A 3 2.65 26.65 -19.32
N LYS A 4 2.14 25.89 -18.33
CA LYS A 4 1.33 24.66 -18.41
C LYS A 4 2.09 23.35 -18.31
N LYS A 5 2.13 22.85 -17.08
CA LYS A 5 1.90 21.42 -16.82
C LYS A 5 0.60 21.26 -16.04
N THR A 6 -0.52 21.56 -16.71
CA THR A 6 -1.80 20.88 -16.47
C THR A 6 -1.65 19.45 -17.01
N GLU A 7 -2.24 18.38 -16.50
CA GLU A 7 -3.03 18.04 -15.33
C GLU A 7 -3.03 16.50 -15.37
N SER A 8 -2.97 15.84 -14.23
CA SER A 8 -3.61 14.53 -14.11
C SER A 8 -3.98 14.37 -12.65
N GLY A 9 -5.22 14.79 -12.39
CA GLY A 9 -5.89 14.49 -11.14
C GLY A 9 -5.91 12.98 -10.92
N LYS A 10 -5.99 12.62 -9.65
CA LYS A 10 -6.66 11.38 -9.27
C LYS A 10 -7.81 11.76 -8.36
N ALA A 11 -8.89 12.23 -8.97
CA ALA A 11 -10.21 11.90 -8.48
C ALA A 11 -10.26 10.36 -8.40
N GLY A 12 -10.42 9.85 -7.18
CA GLY A 12 -10.30 8.42 -6.89
C GLY A 12 -11.17 8.03 -5.72
N ALA A 13 -12.45 8.38 -5.83
CA ALA A 13 -13.60 7.80 -5.15
C ALA A 13 -13.64 7.90 -3.61
N ARG A 14 -14.61 8.69 -3.14
CA ARG A 14 -15.43 8.31 -1.98
C ARG A 14 -15.86 6.84 -2.15
N LYS A 15 -15.17 5.92 -1.49
CA LYS A 15 -15.81 4.71 -0.95
C LYS A 15 -15.53 4.69 0.54
N SER A 16 -16.50 5.24 1.26
CA SER A 16 -16.61 5.11 2.69
C SER A 16 -16.76 3.61 3.03
N GLY A 17 -15.73 3.02 3.64
CA GLY A 17 -15.88 1.81 4.45
C GLY A 17 -15.42 0.47 3.86
N ALA A 18 -14.74 0.42 2.71
CA ALA A 18 -14.08 -0.81 2.29
C ALA A 18 -12.74 -0.91 3.03
N LYS A 19 -12.67 -1.76 4.06
CA LYS A 19 -11.43 -2.07 4.76
C LYS A 19 -10.70 -3.17 4.01
N ILE A 20 -9.43 -2.96 3.72
CA ILE A 20 -8.55 -3.99 3.17
C ILE A 20 -7.79 -4.63 4.33
N ARG A 21 -7.89 -5.95 4.44
CA ARG A 21 -7.03 -6.73 5.33
C ARG A 21 -5.75 -7.06 4.60
N VAL A 22 -4.63 -6.60 5.14
CA VAL A 22 -3.30 -6.86 4.58
C VAL A 22 -2.57 -7.81 5.52
N THR A 23 -2.14 -8.95 4.99
CA THR A 23 -1.38 -9.97 5.72
C THR A 23 0.02 -10.10 5.15
N LEU A 24 1.06 -10.05 5.98
CA LEU A 24 2.42 -10.31 5.52
C LEU A 24 2.65 -11.83 5.40
N VAL A 25 2.83 -12.36 4.20
CA VAL A 25 2.98 -13.82 3.98
C VAL A 25 4.43 -14.23 3.83
N LYS A 26 5.27 -13.34 3.29
CA LYS A 26 6.70 -13.58 3.07
C LYS A 26 7.59 -12.70 3.95
N SER A 27 8.80 -13.20 4.22
CA SER A 27 9.81 -12.45 4.97
C SER A 27 10.30 -11.23 4.18
N VAL A 28 10.45 -10.10 4.86
CA VAL A 28 10.99 -8.84 4.33
C VAL A 28 12.52 -8.78 4.36
N ALA A 29 13.20 -9.80 4.89
CA ALA A 29 14.65 -9.77 5.10
C ALA A 29 15.47 -9.70 3.80
N SER A 30 14.99 -10.33 2.73
CA SER A 30 15.67 -10.36 1.42
C SER A 30 15.24 -9.22 0.48
N CYS A 31 14.41 -8.29 0.95
CA CYS A 31 13.87 -7.22 0.12
C CYS A 31 14.70 -5.94 0.25
N ARG A 32 14.66 -5.11 -0.79
CA ARG A 32 15.26 -3.77 -0.78
C ARG A 32 14.74 -2.97 0.42
N GLU A 33 15.58 -2.09 0.94
CA GLU A 33 15.27 -1.28 2.12
C GLU A 33 13.98 -0.46 1.95
N GLN A 34 13.73 0.05 0.74
CA GLN A 34 12.51 0.79 0.40
C GLN A 34 11.24 -0.03 0.69
N HIS A 35 11.20 -1.30 0.24
CA HIS A 35 10.06 -2.17 0.50
C HIS A 35 9.95 -2.52 1.99
N ARG A 36 11.08 -2.70 2.69
CA ARG A 36 11.08 -2.92 4.15
C ARG A 36 10.49 -1.72 4.89
N ALA A 37 10.84 -0.50 4.47
CA ALA A 37 10.30 0.72 5.03
C ALA A 37 8.79 0.84 4.76
N THR A 38 8.32 0.51 3.56
CA THR A 38 6.89 0.50 3.23
C THR A 38 6.11 -0.50 4.08
N VAL A 39 6.58 -1.75 4.20
CA VAL A 39 5.92 -2.78 5.02
C VAL A 39 5.87 -2.36 6.50
N ARG A 40 6.95 -1.77 7.03
CA ARG A 40 6.98 -1.20 8.38
C ARG A 40 6.03 -0.01 8.54
N GLY A 41 5.95 0.86 7.52
CA GLY A 41 5.04 2.02 7.50
C GLY A 41 3.57 1.63 7.45
N LEU A 42 3.25 0.47 6.87
CA LEU A 42 1.92 -0.15 6.91
C LEU A 42 1.61 -0.84 8.26
N GLY A 43 2.56 -0.90 9.19
CA GLY A 43 2.38 -1.50 10.52
C GLY A 43 2.68 -2.99 10.61
N LEU A 44 3.06 -3.65 9.50
CA LEU A 44 3.33 -5.08 9.46
C LEU A 44 4.71 -5.38 10.07
N ARG A 45 4.73 -6.03 11.23
CA ARG A 45 5.98 -6.33 11.96
C ARG A 45 6.45 -7.77 11.85
N ARG A 46 5.52 -8.73 11.77
CA ARG A 46 5.80 -10.17 11.81
C ARG A 46 5.18 -10.89 10.61
N ILE A 47 5.69 -12.08 10.31
CA ILE A 47 5.07 -12.96 9.31
C ILE A 47 3.70 -13.40 9.86
N ARG A 48 2.67 -13.38 9.01
CA ARG A 48 1.24 -13.56 9.32
C ARG A 48 0.60 -12.47 10.18
N ASP A 49 1.29 -11.36 10.38
CA ASP A 49 0.68 -10.18 10.97
C ASP A 49 -0.36 -9.60 10.01
N THR A 50 -1.53 -9.24 10.54
CA THR A 50 -2.65 -8.72 9.75
C THR A 50 -3.01 -7.32 10.21
N VAL A 51 -3.09 -6.37 9.28
CA VAL A 51 -3.52 -5.00 9.56
C VAL A 51 -4.72 -4.66 8.69
N GLU A 52 -5.73 -4.03 9.31
CA GLU A 52 -6.86 -3.43 8.61
C GLU A 52 -6.48 -2.00 8.20
N LEU A 53 -6.54 -1.71 6.91
CA LEU A 53 -6.37 -0.35 6.40
C LEU A 53 -7.60 0.06 5.59
N GLU A 54 -7.91 1.35 5.65
CA GLU A 54 -8.91 1.96 4.78
C GLU A 54 -8.47 1.88 3.32
N ASP A 55 -9.40 1.54 2.42
CA ASP A 55 -9.14 1.55 0.98
C ASP A 55 -9.02 2.97 0.46
N SER A 56 -7.78 3.49 0.49
CA SER A 56 -7.38 4.72 -0.15
C SER A 56 -6.54 4.41 -1.39
N PRO A 57 -6.67 5.18 -2.49
CA PRO A 57 -5.79 5.04 -3.65
C PRO A 57 -4.29 5.19 -3.29
N ALA A 58 -3.97 5.92 -2.22
CA ALA A 58 -2.61 6.00 -1.68
C ALA A 58 -2.16 4.68 -1.05
N VAL A 59 -3.03 4.05 -0.23
CA VAL A 59 -2.78 2.75 0.40
C VAL A 59 -2.64 1.65 -0.64
N ARG A 60 -3.51 1.60 -1.64
CA ARG A 60 -3.37 0.68 -2.78
C ARG A 60 -2.05 0.89 -3.53
N GLY A 61 -1.61 2.13 -3.70
CA GLY A 61 -0.31 2.44 -4.30
C GLY A 61 0.84 1.81 -3.51
N MET A 62 0.85 1.99 -2.18
CA MET A 62 1.84 1.39 -1.28
C MET A 62 1.80 -0.13 -1.31
N ILE A 63 0.60 -0.74 -1.25
CA ILE A 63 0.41 -2.19 -1.30
C ILE A 63 0.91 -2.75 -2.63
N ASN A 64 0.64 -2.09 -3.76
CA ASN A 64 1.06 -2.57 -5.07
C ASN A 64 2.59 -2.68 -5.17
N SER A 65 3.34 -1.75 -4.57
CA SER A 65 4.80 -1.79 -4.50
C SER A 65 5.34 -2.97 -3.68
N VAL A 66 4.55 -3.55 -2.77
CA VAL A 66 4.94 -4.69 -1.92
C VAL A 66 4.04 -5.91 -2.11
N SER A 67 3.29 -5.96 -3.21
CA SER A 67 2.25 -6.96 -3.52
C SER A 67 2.77 -8.40 -3.52
N PHE A 68 4.06 -8.60 -3.78
CA PHE A 68 4.70 -9.92 -3.77
C PHE A 68 4.99 -10.45 -2.36
N LEU A 69 4.91 -9.61 -1.32
CA LEU A 69 5.15 -9.96 0.09
C LEU A 69 3.87 -10.09 0.89
N VAL A 70 2.85 -9.32 0.50
CA VAL A 70 1.59 -9.21 1.22
C VAL A 70 0.47 -9.90 0.48
N ARG A 71 -0.47 -10.45 1.23
CA ARG A 71 -1.75 -10.92 0.75
C ARG A 71 -2.81 -9.93 1.19
N CYS A 72 -3.50 -9.34 0.22
CA CYS A 72 -4.65 -8.49 0.47
C CYS A 72 -5.93 -9.33 0.36
N GLU A 73 -6.82 -9.13 1.33
CA GLU A 73 -8.19 -9.63 1.32
C GLU A 73 -9.09 -8.40 1.44
N SER A 74 -10.03 -8.27 0.49
CA SER A 74 -10.93 -7.11 0.33
C SER A 74 -12.37 -7.50 0.54
#